data_AF-A0A3C1G0T8-F1
#
_entry.id   AF-A0A3C1G0T8-F1
#
_cell.length_a   1.000
_cell.length_b   1.000
_cell.length_c   1.000
_cell.angle_alpha   90.00
_cell.angle_beta   90.00
_cell.angle_gamma   90.00
#
_symmetry.space_group_name_H-M   'P 1'
#
loop_
_entity.id
_entity.type
_entity.pdbx_description
1 polymer ?
#
loop_
_entity_poly.entity_id
_entity_poly.type
_entity_poly.pdbx_seq_one_letter_code
_entity_poly.pdbx_strand_id
1 'polypeptide(L)'
;MHSIALPTIRTELKAGEGKEKTETLCATCHSLDYITMQPRLPVAQWTATVNKMIKVMGAPINEDDAQKIIGYLTMQYGTQNEGRR
;
A
#
# COMPACT_ATOMS: atom_id res chain seq x y z
N MET A 1 24.32 28.52 4.38
CA MET A 1 23.53 27.27 4.39
C MET A 1 22.21 27.57 3.71
N HIS A 2 21.83 26.81 2.68
CA HIS A 2 20.50 26.96 2.07
C HIS A 2 19.59 25.88 2.68
N SER A 3 18.46 26.31 3.24
CA SER A 3 17.42 25.42 3.75
C SER A 3 16.34 25.27 2.67
N ILE A 4 15.87 24.04 2.46
CA ILE A 4 14.74 23.74 1.57
C ILE A 4 13.59 23.29 2.48
N ALA A 5 12.50 24.05 2.47
CA ALA A 5 11.26 23.66 3.12
C ALA A 5 10.40 22.86 2.14
N LEU A 6 10.17 21.58 2.42
CA LEU A 6 9.26 20.74 1.66
C LEU A 6 7.83 20.87 2.20
N PRO A 7 6.81 20.90 1.33
CA PRO A 7 5.42 20.85 1.78
C PRO A 7 5.11 19.48 2.41
N THR A 8 4.32 19.48 3.47
CA THR A 8 3.86 18.25 4.12
C THR A 8 2.74 17.62 3.29
N ILE A 9 3.09 16.75 2.33
CA ILE A 9 2.11 15.97 1.58
C ILE A 9 1.89 14.64 2.30
N ARG A 10 0.64 14.38 2.70
CA ARG A 10 0.23 13.10 3.27
C ARG A 10 -0.85 12.48 2.38
N THR A 11 -0.52 11.38 1.71
CA THR A 11 -1.52 10.59 0.99
C THR A 11 -2.46 9.91 1.96
N GLU A 12 -3.76 10.15 1.77
CA GLU A 12 -4.82 9.44 2.46
C GLU A 12 -5.28 8.24 1.62
N LEU A 13 -5.33 7.06 2.24
CA LEU A 13 -5.80 5.86 1.57
C LEU A 13 -7.33 5.74 1.64
N LYS A 14 -7.96 5.18 0.59
CA LYS A 14 -9.40 4.88 0.52
C LYS A 14 -9.86 4.10 1.76
N ALA A 15 -11.04 4.44 2.27
CA ALA A 15 -11.66 3.73 3.38
C ALA A 15 -11.90 2.25 3.03
N GLY A 16 -11.66 1.35 3.99
CA GLY A 16 -11.88 -0.08 3.82
C GLY A 16 -11.23 -0.91 4.92
N GLU A 17 -11.68 -2.16 5.05
CA GLU A 17 -11.08 -3.13 5.96
C GLU A 17 -9.60 -3.35 5.61
N GLY A 18 -8.71 -3.23 6.60
CA GLY A 18 -7.26 -3.32 6.39
C GLY A 18 -6.55 -2.00 6.06
N LYS A 19 -7.28 -0.87 5.95
CA LYS A 19 -6.70 0.48 5.77
C LYS A 19 -5.68 0.79 6.86
N GLU A 20 -6.07 0.70 8.13
CA GLU A 20 -5.23 1.09 9.27
C GLU A 20 -3.91 0.30 9.33
N LYS A 21 -3.97 -1.01 9.08
CA LYS A 21 -2.78 -1.87 8.98
C LYS A 21 -1.88 -1.43 7.84
N THR A 22 -2.45 -1.11 6.67
CA THR A 22 -1.71 -0.63 5.51
C THR A 22 -1.04 0.73 5.81
N GLU A 23 -1.77 1.68 6.42
CA GLU A 23 -1.22 2.99 6.77
C GLU A 23 -0.10 2.90 7.80
N THR A 24 -0.22 1.98 8.76
CA THR A 24 0.78 1.82 9.83
C THR A 24 2.04 1.12 9.33
N LEU A 25 1.90 0.04 8.55
CA LEU A 25 3.02 -0.83 8.18
C LEU A 25 3.67 -0.46 6.84
N CYS A 26 2.93 0.12 5.89
CA CYS A 26 3.47 0.50 4.59
C CYS A 26 4.07 1.92 4.57
N ALA A 27 3.79 2.74 5.58
CA ALA A 27 4.36 4.07 5.71
C ALA A 27 5.71 4.10 6.47
N THR A 28 6.21 2.94 6.92
CA THR A 28 7.43 2.87 7.74
C THR A 28 8.70 3.26 6.97
N CYS A 29 8.75 2.98 5.67
CA CYS A 29 9.97 3.18 4.86
C CYS A 29 9.82 4.25 3.76
N HIS A 30 8.60 4.53 3.30
CA HIS A 30 8.32 5.52 2.25
C HIS A 30 6.89 6.06 2.40
N SER A 31 6.55 7.11 1.65
CA SER A 31 5.18 7.64 1.61
C SER A 31 4.21 6.62 0.99
N LEU A 32 2.92 6.77 1.31
CA LEU A 32 1.86 5.93 0.77
C LEU A 32 1.47 6.30 -0.68
N ASP A 33 2.05 7.37 -1.23
CA ASP A 33 1.80 7.86 -2.59
C ASP A 33 2.05 6.75 -3.63
N TYR A 34 3.04 5.89 -3.39
CA TYR A 34 3.33 4.75 -4.26
C TYR A 34 2.14 3.82 -4.44
N ILE A 35 1.28 3.68 -3.44
CA ILE A 35 0.06 2.84 -3.52
C ILE A 35 -0.96 3.49 -4.44
N THR A 36 -1.21 4.79 -4.28
CA THR A 36 -2.23 5.53 -5.04
C THR A 36 -1.79 5.84 -6.47
N MET A 37 -0.48 5.88 -6.72
CA MET A 37 0.11 6.09 -8.05
C MET A 37 0.17 4.81 -8.90
N GLN A 38 0.04 3.62 -8.32
CA GLN A 38 -0.02 2.40 -9.13
C GLN A 38 -1.26 2.42 -10.03
N PRO A 39 -1.19 1.87 -11.25
CA PRO A 39 -2.40 1.49 -11.96
C PRO A 39 -3.18 0.49 -11.11
N ARG A 40 -4.45 0.24 -11.43
CA ARG A 40 -5.17 -0.86 -10.78
C ARG A 40 -4.47 -2.18 -11.12
N LEU A 41 -4.11 -2.95 -10.09
CA LEU A 41 -3.37 -4.20 -10.24
C LEU A 41 -4.24 -5.42 -9.90
N PRO A 42 -4.05 -6.57 -10.57
CA PRO A 42 -4.68 -7.81 -10.14
C PRO A 42 -4.09 -8.29 -8.79
N VAL A 43 -4.82 -9.18 -8.09
CA VAL A 43 -4.41 -9.75 -6.80
C VAL A 43 -2.95 -10.23 -6.82
N ALA A 44 -2.58 -11.00 -7.85
CA ALA A 44 -1.24 -11.58 -7.96
C ALA A 44 -0.12 -10.52 -7.96
N GLN A 45 -0.36 -9.35 -8.57
CA GLN A 45 0.63 -8.26 -8.61
C GLN A 45 0.70 -7.51 -7.28
N TRP A 46 -0.43 -7.32 -6.59
CA TRP A 46 -0.42 -6.79 -5.23
C TRP A 46 0.27 -7.75 -4.24
N THR A 47 0.01 -9.05 -4.34
CA THR A 47 0.72 -10.09 -3.58
C THR A 47 2.21 -10.05 -3.86
N ALA A 48 2.64 -9.97 -5.12
CA ALA A 48 4.06 -9.85 -5.47
C ALA A 48 4.69 -8.58 -4.90
N THR A 49 3.96 -7.47 -4.90
CA THR A 49 4.42 -6.18 -4.36
C THR A 49 4.65 -6.25 -2.85
N VAL A 50 3.66 -6.74 -2.09
CA VAL A 50 3.78 -6.90 -0.63
C VAL A 50 4.90 -7.88 -0.28
N ASN A 51 4.98 -9.01 -1.00
CA ASN A 51 6.07 -9.97 -0.82
C ASN A 51 7.45 -9.38 -1.13
N LYS A 52 7.56 -8.50 -2.13
CA LYS A 52 8.81 -7.77 -2.41
C LYS A 52 9.20 -6.88 -1.24
N MET A 53 8.24 -6.16 -0.64
CA MET A 53 8.53 -5.29 0.51
C MET A 53 9.04 -6.11 1.70
N ILE A 54 8.45 -7.29 1.94
CA ILE A 54 8.86 -8.18 3.03
C ILE A 54 10.23 -8.82 2.74
N LYS A 55 10.35 -9.52 1.61
CA LYS A 55 11.49 -10.42 1.35
C LYS A 55 12.72 -9.72 0.79
N VAL A 56 12.53 -8.63 0.03
CA VAL A 56 13.63 -7.91 -0.65
C VAL A 56 13.95 -6.61 0.08
N MET A 57 12.93 -5.87 0.52
CA MET A 57 13.13 -4.59 1.21
C MET A 57 13.22 -4.72 2.74
N GLY A 58 12.91 -5.90 3.29
CA GLY A 58 13.07 -6.19 4.72
C GLY A 58 11.97 -5.62 5.63
N ALA A 59 10.78 -5.32 5.08
CA ALA A 59 9.67 -4.82 5.88
C ALA A 59 9.25 -5.86 6.95
N PRO A 60 9.16 -5.47 8.24
CA PRO A 60 8.85 -6.38 9.35
C PRO A 60 7.34 -6.66 9.44
N ILE A 61 6.78 -7.29 8.40
CA ILE A 61 5.35 -7.62 8.30
C ILE A 61 5.20 -9.14 8.40
N ASN A 62 4.36 -9.61 9.32
CA ASN A 62 4.04 -11.03 9.47
C ASN A 62 3.03 -11.50 8.39
N GLU A 63 2.85 -12.81 8.25
CA GLU A 63 1.98 -13.39 7.21
C GLU A 63 0.52 -12.93 7.34
N ASP A 64 -0.05 -12.91 8.55
CA ASP A 64 -1.44 -12.52 8.76
C ASP A 64 -1.71 -11.07 8.36
N ASP A 65 -0.80 -10.16 8.71
CA ASP A 65 -0.88 -8.76 8.33
C ASP A 65 -0.62 -8.57 6.83
N ALA A 66 0.28 -9.36 6.23
CA ALA A 66 0.49 -9.36 4.79
C ALA A 66 -0.79 -9.73 4.03
N GLN A 67 -1.50 -10.77 4.47
CA GLN A 67 -2.78 -11.17 3.86
C GLN A 67 -3.85 -10.08 3.96
N LYS A 68 -3.96 -9.41 5.13
CA LYS A 68 -4.89 -8.28 5.32
C LYS A 68 -4.56 -7.10 4.40
N ILE A 69 -3.28 -6.76 4.28
CA ILE A 69 -2.81 -5.68 3.39
C ILE A 69 -3.10 -6.03 1.93
N ILE A 70 -2.79 -7.26 1.48
CA ILE A 70 -3.07 -7.72 0.12
C ILE A 70 -4.59 -7.65 -0.19
N GLY A 71 -5.41 -8.10 0.76
CA GLY A 71 -6.88 -8.03 0.65
C GLY A 71 -7.38 -6.58 0.50
N TYR A 72 -6.90 -5.69 1.36
CA TYR A 72 -7.21 -4.26 1.29
C TYR A 72 -6.80 -3.65 -0.06
N LEU A 73 -5.54 -3.86 -0.48
CA LEU A 73 -5.00 -3.32 -1.73
C LEU A 73 -5.76 -3.83 -2.95
N THR A 74 -6.12 -5.11 -2.95
CA THR A 74 -6.96 -5.70 -3.99
C THR A 74 -8.36 -5.07 -4.02
N MET A 75 -9.01 -4.94 -2.86
CA MET A 75 -10.38 -4.44 -2.82
C MET A 75 -10.47 -2.97 -3.23
N GLN A 76 -9.53 -2.14 -2.75
CA GLN A 76 -9.59 -0.68 -2.93
C GLN A 76 -8.84 -0.19 -4.18
N TYR A 77 -7.80 -0.92 -4.61
CA TYR A 77 -6.90 -0.53 -5.70
C TYR A 77 -6.68 -1.65 -6.72
N GLY A 78 -7.47 -2.73 -6.69
CA GLY A 78 -7.36 -3.82 -7.64
C GLY A 78 -8.31 -3.73 -8.83
N THR A 79 -8.03 -4.52 -9.86
CA THR A 79 -8.84 -4.59 -11.09
C THR A 79 -10.21 -5.24 -10.89
N GLN A 80 -10.39 -6.03 -9.82
CA GLN A 80 -11.66 -6.74 -9.56
C GLN A 80 -12.83 -5.81 -9.22
N ASN A 81 -12.57 -4.57 -8.82
CA ASN A 81 -13.61 -3.61 -8.48
C ASN A 81 -14.15 -2.82 -9.70
N GLU A 82 -13.71 -3.18 -10.92
CA GLU A 82 -14.15 -2.55 -12.17
C GLU A 82 -15.41 -3.20 -12.75
N GLY A 83 -15.72 -4.45 -12.38
CA GLY A 83 -16.94 -5.17 -12.80
C GLY A 83 -18.11 -5.10 -11.81
N ARG A 84 -17.99 -4.30 -10.73
CA ARG A 84 -19.01 -4.14 -9.67
C ARG A 84 -19.61 -2.74 -9.63
N ARG A 85 -19.56 -2.01 -10.75
CA ARG A 85 -20.23 -0.72 -10.96
C ARG A 85 -21.28 -0.82 -12.04
#